data_AF-A0A0W7WDH0-F1
#
_entry.id   AF-A0A0W7WDH0-F1
#
_cell.length_a   1.000
_cell.length_b   1.000
_cell.length_c   1.000
_cell.angle_alpha   90.00
_cell.angle_beta   90.00
_cell.angle_gamma   90.00
#
_symmetry.space_group_name_H-M   'P 1'
#
loop_
_entity.id
_entity.type
_entity.pdbx_description
1 polymer ?
#
loop_
_entity_poly.entity_id
_entity_poly.type
_entity_poly.pdbx_seq_one_letter_code
_entity_poly.pdbx_strand_id
1 'polypeptide(L)'
;MSDLFWLTDEQMAKLAPFFPKSHGKPRVDDRRVLSGIIFINRNGLRWRDAPEAYGPHKTLYSRWKRWSEKGIFARMMAGLAAEHGEQKTVMIDATYLKAHRTATSMAAKKGGVVD
;
A
#
# COMPACT_ATOMS: atom_id res chain seq x y z
N MET A 1 11.38 -0.61 17.67
CA MET A 1 9.91 -0.53 17.53
C MET A 1 9.64 -0.01 16.14
N SER A 2 9.02 -0.80 15.27
CA SER A 2 8.63 -0.34 13.93
C SER A 2 7.57 0.76 14.08
N ASP A 3 7.83 1.92 13.50
CA ASP A 3 6.85 3.00 13.37
C ASP A 3 5.78 2.56 12.36
N LEU A 4 4.87 1.70 12.82
CA LEU A 4 3.78 1.19 12.02
C LEU A 4 2.76 2.31 11.77
N PHE A 5 2.38 2.47 10.51
CA PHE A 5 1.32 3.39 10.14
C PHE A 5 -0.05 2.82 10.52
N TRP A 6 -0.85 3.57 11.26
CA TRP A 6 -2.25 3.25 11.56
C TRP A 6 -3.11 4.47 11.25
N LEU A 7 -4.17 4.26 10.47
CA LEU A 7 -5.19 5.30 10.30
C LEU A 7 -5.83 5.59 11.67
N THR A 8 -6.07 6.86 11.97
CA THR A 8 -6.82 7.26 13.17
C THR A 8 -8.31 7.02 12.99
N ASP A 9 -9.09 7.02 14.08
CA ASP A 9 -10.54 6.88 14.00
C ASP A 9 -11.18 8.03 13.20
N GLU A 10 -10.65 9.25 13.34
CA GLU A 10 -11.08 10.41 12.55
C GLU A 10 -10.84 10.23 11.05
N GLN A 11 -9.65 9.73 10.67
CA GLN A 11 -9.34 9.42 9.27
C GLN A 11 -10.25 8.30 8.75
N MET A 12 -10.50 7.28 9.57
CA MET A 12 -11.40 6.18 9.22
C MET A 12 -12.84 6.66 9.03
N ALA A 13 -13.32 7.61 9.84
CA ALA A 13 -14.65 8.20 9.68
C ALA A 13 -14.81 8.90 8.32
N LYS A 14 -13.78 9.64 7.87
CA LYS A 14 -13.77 10.27 6.53
C LYS A 14 -13.73 9.25 5.40
N LEU A 15 -13.06 8.11 5.61
CA LEU A 15 -12.94 7.05 4.61
C LEU A 15 -14.14 6.10 4.56
N ALA A 16 -14.91 6.02 5.65
CA ALA A 16 -16.03 5.10 5.82
C ALA A 16 -17.04 5.10 4.65
N PRO A 17 -17.46 6.26 4.10
CA PRO A 17 -18.43 6.31 3.00
C PRO A 17 -17.98 5.62 1.71
N PHE A 18 -16.67 5.48 1.49
CA PHE A 18 -16.12 4.91 0.27
C PHE A 18 -15.91 3.41 0.34
N PHE A 19 -15.99 2.81 1.53
CA PHE A 19 -15.83 1.37 1.65
C PHE A 19 -17.01 0.64 0.99
N PRO A 20 -16.71 -0.49 0.30
CA PRO A 20 -17.77 -1.32 -0.25
C PRO A 20 -18.66 -1.88 0.87
N LYS A 21 -19.97 -1.91 0.65
CA LYS A 21 -20.92 -2.55 1.57
C LYS A 21 -20.60 -4.04 1.73
N SER A 22 -20.72 -4.54 2.96
CA SER A 22 -20.56 -5.98 3.22
C SER A 22 -21.81 -6.75 2.77
N HIS A 23 -21.61 -7.94 2.21
CA HIS A 23 -22.70 -8.87 1.92
C HIS A 23 -22.49 -10.13 2.76
N GLY A 24 -23.33 -10.33 3.78
CA GLY A 24 -23.35 -11.53 4.62
C GLY A 24 -22.22 -11.61 5.65
N LYS A 25 -20.99 -11.93 5.23
CA LYS A 25 -19.87 -12.17 6.16
C LYS A 25 -19.28 -10.85 6.67
N PRO A 26 -19.00 -10.71 7.99
CA PRO A 26 -18.26 -9.56 8.50
C PRO A 26 -16.93 -9.40 7.76
N ARG A 27 -16.63 -8.17 7.34
CA ARG A 27 -15.36 -7.89 6.66
C ARG A 27 -14.21 -8.05 7.65
N VAL A 28 -13.08 -8.54 7.13
CA VAL A 28 -11.79 -8.37 7.80
C VAL A 28 -11.58 -6.87 8.03
N ASP A 29 -11.17 -6.50 9.23
CA ASP A 29 -10.95 -5.12 9.69
C ASP A 29 -10.32 -4.23 8.60
N ASP A 30 -11.13 -3.32 8.08
CA ASP A 30 -10.75 -2.42 6.99
C ASP A 30 -9.71 -1.39 7.44
N ARG A 31 -9.70 -0.99 8.73
CA ARG A 31 -8.68 -0.08 9.29
C ARG A 31 -7.31 -0.74 9.21
N ARG A 32 -7.20 -1.99 9.69
CA ARG A 32 -5.96 -2.75 9.65
C ARG A 32 -5.48 -3.00 8.22
N VAL A 33 -6.37 -3.43 7.34
CA VAL A 33 -6.00 -3.75 5.96
C VAL A 33 -5.57 -2.50 5.19
N LEU A 34 -6.32 -1.41 5.28
CA LEU A 34 -5.97 -0.17 4.58
C LEU A 34 -4.69 0.46 5.13
N SER A 35 -4.49 0.45 6.46
CA SER A 35 -3.25 0.92 7.08
C SER A 35 -2.04 0.14 6.58
N GLY A 36 -2.15 -1.19 6.48
CA GLY A 36 -1.09 -2.04 5.93
C GLY A 36 -0.81 -1.79 4.46
N ILE A 37 -1.84 -1.59 3.64
CA ILE A 37 -1.69 -1.23 2.23
C ILE A 37 -0.95 0.11 2.08
N ILE A 38 -1.32 1.13 2.86
CA ILE A 38 -0.68 2.44 2.84
C ILE A 38 0.78 2.32 3.28
N PHE A 39 1.05 1.57 4.35
CA PHE A 39 2.41 1.32 4.83
C PHE A 39 3.31 0.70 3.75
N ILE A 40 2.81 -0.34 3.06
CA ILE A 40 3.56 -1.01 1.98
C ILE A 40 3.84 -0.05 0.84
N ASN A 41 2.83 0.69 0.37
CA ASN A 41 2.96 1.62 -0.75
C ASN A 41 3.89 2.79 -0.41
N ARG A 42 3.78 3.35 0.80
CA ARG A 42 4.61 4.48 1.26
C ARG A 42 6.09 4.12 1.34
N ASN A 43 6.40 2.88 1.72
CA ASN A 43 7.77 2.42 1.92
C ASN A 43 8.33 1.59 0.74
N GLY A 44 7.54 1.38 -0.33
CA GLY A 44 7.96 0.60 -1.50
C GLY A 44 8.24 -0.88 -1.20
N LEU A 45 7.57 -1.45 -0.19
CA LEU A 45 7.83 -2.83 0.24
C LEU A 45 7.24 -3.86 -0.72
N ARG A 46 7.82 -5.05 -0.77
CA ARG A 46 7.15 -6.20 -1.36
C ARG A 46 5.99 -6.58 -0.45
N TRP A 47 4.86 -7.02 -1.03
CA TRP A 47 3.72 -7.47 -0.23
C TRP A 47 4.09 -8.54 0.80
N ARG A 48 5.00 -9.48 0.45
CA ARG A 48 5.46 -10.55 1.35
C ARG A 48 6.18 -10.04 2.60
N ASP A 49 6.75 -8.84 2.53
CA ASP A 49 7.54 -8.21 3.60
C ASP A 49 6.65 -7.31 4.48
N ALA A 50 5.33 -7.37 4.32
CA ALA A 50 4.39 -6.63 5.14
C ALA A 50 4.50 -7.04 6.62
N PRO A 51 4.52 -6.07 7.56
CA PRO A 51 4.49 -6.38 8.98
C PRO A 51 3.28 -7.23 9.38
N GLU A 52 3.52 -8.26 10.20
CA GLU A 52 2.49 -9.22 10.63
C GLU A 52 1.32 -8.56 11.35
N ALA A 53 1.54 -7.41 11.99
CA ALA A 53 0.51 -6.63 12.66
C ALA A 53 -0.66 -6.23 11.74
N TYR A 54 -0.41 -6.09 10.43
CA TYR A 54 -1.46 -5.81 9.44
C TYR A 54 -2.22 -7.06 8.96
N GLY A 55 -1.76 -8.25 9.37
CA GLY A 55 -2.30 -9.53 8.96
C GLY A 55 -1.65 -10.10 7.69
N PRO A 56 -2.23 -11.18 7.12
CA PRO A 56 -1.59 -11.93 6.05
C PRO A 56 -1.35 -11.09 4.78
N HIS A 57 -0.13 -11.12 4.24
CA HIS A 57 0.22 -10.38 3.02
C HIS A 57 -0.72 -10.67 1.83
N LYS A 58 -1.20 -11.92 1.70
CA LYS A 58 -2.16 -12.31 0.66
C LYS A 58 -3.49 -11.56 0.80
N THR A 59 -3.95 -11.33 2.02
CA THR A 59 -5.16 -10.54 2.31
C THR A 59 -4.96 -9.08 1.93
N LEU A 60 -3.80 -8.50 2.25
CA LEU A 60 -3.47 -7.11 1.87
C LEU A 60 -3.45 -6.95 0.35
N TYR A 61 -2.71 -7.82 -0.36
CA TYR A 61 -2.60 -7.77 -1.82
C TYR A 61 -3.94 -8.02 -2.51
N SER A 62 -4.68 -9.06 -2.12
CA SER A 62 -5.98 -9.37 -2.73
C SER A 62 -6.99 -8.24 -2.52
N ARG A 63 -6.96 -7.59 -1.35
CA ARG A 63 -7.83 -6.44 -1.08
C ARG A 63 -7.41 -5.24 -1.92
N TRP A 64 -6.12 -4.90 -1.94
CA TRP A 64 -5.60 -3.83 -2.77
C TRP A 64 -6.00 -4.02 -4.23
N LYS A 65 -5.73 -5.18 -4.81
CA LYS A 65 -6.09 -5.50 -6.21
C LYS A 65 -7.59 -5.31 -6.46
N ARG A 66 -8.45 -5.93 -5.63
CA ARG A 66 -9.91 -5.84 -5.79
C ARG A 66 -10.45 -4.43 -5.64
N TRP A 67 -9.85 -3.62 -4.77
CA TRP A 67 -10.26 -2.23 -4.56
C TRP A 67 -9.78 -1.31 -5.68
N SER A 68 -8.58 -1.54 -6.20
CA SER A 68 -8.06 -0.86 -7.40
C SER A 68 -8.95 -1.14 -8.62
N GLU A 69 -9.25 -2.41 -8.90
CA GLU A 69 -10.12 -2.81 -10.02
C GLU A 69 -11.54 -2.23 -9.91
N LYS A 70 -12.04 -2.00 -8.69
CA LYS A 70 -13.35 -1.39 -8.43
C LYS A 70 -13.32 0.14 -8.32
N GLY A 71 -12.17 0.77 -8.60
CA GLY A 71 -11.99 2.21 -8.49
C GLY A 71 -12.29 2.78 -7.09
N ILE A 72 -12.15 1.97 -6.03
CA ILE A 72 -12.44 2.42 -4.65
C ILE A 72 -11.42 3.47 -4.22
N PHE A 73 -10.13 3.23 -4.47
CA PHE A 73 -9.08 4.21 -4.14
C PHE A 73 -9.27 5.52 -4.92
N ALA A 74 -9.60 5.46 -6.20
CA ALA A 74 -9.86 6.65 -7.01
C ALA A 74 -11.03 7.47 -6.43
N ARG A 75 -12.12 6.81 -6.01
CA ARG A 75 -13.25 7.48 -5.37
C ARG A 75 -12.91 8.06 -4.00
N MET A 76 -12.12 7.37 -3.19
CA MET A 76 -11.60 7.91 -1.92
C MET A 76 -10.81 9.20 -2.16
N MET A 77 -9.86 9.18 -3.11
CA MET A 77 -9.06 10.36 -3.42
C MET A 77 -9.90 11.53 -3.92
N ALA A 78 -10.83 11.27 -4.86
CA ALA A 78 -11.71 12.30 -5.40
C ALA A 78 -12.65 12.88 -4.34
N GLY A 79 -13.23 12.03 -3.48
CA GLY A 79 -14.13 12.47 -2.41
C GLY A 79 -13.42 13.28 -1.34
N LEU A 80 -12.22 12.86 -0.92
CA LEU A 80 -11.40 13.62 0.04
C LEU A 80 -10.94 14.96 -0.55
N ALA A 81 -10.61 15.01 -1.84
CA ALA A 81 -10.22 16.24 -2.51
C ALA A 81 -11.39 17.24 -2.63
N ALA A 82 -12.62 16.76 -2.81
CA ALA A 82 -13.80 17.61 -2.93
C ALA A 82 -14.16 18.36 -1.63
N GLU A 83 -13.84 17.81 -0.45
CA GLU A 83 -14.06 18.47 0.85
C GLU A 83 -13.10 19.65 1.07
N HIS A 84 -11.92 19.63 0.44
CA HIS A 84 -10.94 20.70 0.50
C HIS A 84 -11.12 21.62 -0.71
N GLY A 85 -12.00 22.63 -0.59
CA GLY A 85 -12.39 23.56 -1.66
C GLY A 85 -11.25 24.33 -2.35
N GLU A 86 -10.02 24.24 -1.84
CA GLU A 86 -8.81 24.68 -2.56
C GLU A 86 -8.22 23.51 -3.36
N GLN A 87 -8.37 23.56 -4.69
CA GLN A 87 -7.64 22.68 -5.59
C GLN A 87 -6.15 23.02 -5.58
N LYS A 88 -5.40 22.44 -4.63
CA LYS A 88 -3.95 22.51 -4.65
C LYS A 88 -3.44 21.52 -5.71
N THR A 89 -2.99 22.05 -6.85
CA THR A 89 -2.38 21.23 -7.91
C THR A 89 -1.04 20.68 -7.40
N VAL A 90 -0.96 19.37 -7.25
CA VAL A 90 0.30 18.66 -6.93
C VAL A 90 0.72 17.88 -8.17
N MET A 91 1.91 18.19 -8.71
CA MET A 91 2.49 17.41 -9.79
C MET A 91 3.19 16.19 -9.18
N ILE A 92 2.75 15.00 -9.53
CA ILE A 92 3.36 13.73 -9.11
C ILE A 92 3.92 13.08 -10.37
N ASP A 93 5.25 12.92 -10.43
CA ASP A 93 5.90 12.09 -11.44
C ASP A 93 6.43 10.79 -10.81
N ALA A 94 6.61 9.77 -11.65
CA ALA A 94 7.27 8.54 -11.27
C ALA A 94 8.08 8.04 -12.47
N THR A 95 9.36 7.73 -12.26
CA THR A 95 10.20 7.09 -13.27
C THR A 95 10.40 5.63 -12.90
N TYR A 96 10.00 4.71 -13.79
CA TYR A 96 10.27 3.28 -13.63
C TYR A 96 11.20 2.82 -14.75
N LEU A 97 12.42 2.37 -14.39
CA LEU A 97 13.33 1.70 -15.30
C LEU A 97 13.22 0.18 -15.11
N LYS A 98 12.80 -0.54 -16.16
CA LYS A 98 12.86 -2.00 -16.17
C LYS A 98 14.32 -2.44 -16.30
N ALA A 99 14.88 -3.03 -15.24
CA ALA A 99 16.20 -3.64 -15.33
C ALA A 99 16.16 -4.88 -16.25
N HIS A 100 17.15 -5.00 -17.14
CA HIS A 100 17.35 -6.21 -17.93
C HIS A 100 17.74 -7.39 -17.02
N ARG A 101 17.39 -8.63 -17.39
CA ARG A 101 17.65 -9.83 -16.58
C ARG A 101 19.13 -10.05 -16.21
N THR A 102 20.05 -9.46 -16.98
CA THR A 102 21.51 -9.52 -16.73
C THR A 102 22.06 -8.35 -15.91
N ALA A 103 21.21 -7.42 -15.43
CA ALA A 103 21.65 -6.29 -14.61
C ALA A 103 22.16 -6.72 -13.21
N THR A 104 21.92 -7.96 -12.80
CA THR A 104 22.45 -8.56 -11.57
C THR A 104 23.51 -9.61 -11.90
N SER A 105 24.71 -9.19 -12.28
CA SER A 105 25.86 -10.11 -12.49
C SER A 105 27.11 -9.72 -11.70
N MET A 106 26.99 -8.89 -10.65
CA MET A 106 28.07 -8.71 -9.68
C MET A 106 27.99 -9.83 -8.64
N ALA A 107 28.48 -11.01 -9.00
CA ALA A 107 28.90 -11.98 -7.99
C ALA A 107 29.98 -11.31 -7.15
N ALA A 108 29.78 -11.20 -5.83
CA ALA A 108 30.83 -10.76 -4.92
C ALA A 108 32.06 -11.64 -5.17
N LYS A 109 33.15 -11.04 -5.65
CA LYS A 109 34.46 -11.71 -5.70
C LYS A 109 34.80 -12.08 -4.27
N LYS A 110 34.52 -13.34 -3.88
CA LYS A 110 34.99 -13.91 -2.62
C LYS A 110 36.51 -13.98 -2.77
N GLY A 111 37.21 -13.02 -2.17
CA GLY A 111 38.67 -13.00 -2.13
C GLY A 111 39.15 -14.35 -1.62
N GLY A 112 39.88 -15.09 -2.45
CA GLY A 112 40.51 -16.33 -2.05
C GLY A 112 41.54 -16.02 -0.97
N VAL A 113 41.41 -16.68 0.18
CA VAL A 113 42.52 -16.81 1.11
C VAL A 113 43.52 -17.74 0.41
N VAL A 114 44.71 -17.21 0.15
CA VAL A 114 45.89 -18.00 -0.23
C VAL A 114 46.59 -18.39 1.06
N ASP A 115 46.76 -19.69 1.26
CA ASP A 115 47.64 -20.29 2.28
C ASP A 115 49.12 -19.99 1.98
#